data_AF-A0A559MMH0-F1
#
_entry.id   AF-A0A559MMH0-F1
#
_cell.length_a   1.000
_cell.length_b   1.000
_cell.length_c   1.000
_cell.angle_alpha   90.00
_cell.angle_beta   90.00
_cell.angle_gamma   90.00
#
_symmetry.space_group_name_H-M   'P 1'
#
loop_
_entity.id
_entity.type
_entity.pdbx_description
1 polymer ?
#
loop_
_entity_poly.entity_id
_entity_poly.type
_entity_poly.pdbx_seq_one_letter_code
_entity_poly.pdbx_strand_id
1 'polypeptide(L)'
;MASSSTPPTPLLYACIAHNNTILSEHTASASSQTSSLASLVLPKITHTTAQKLTYTHNSNFIHYIADAPSEYPPESASAGGLTYLVIADSSLGRRIPFGFLFEIKKRFLSQFPPESTDFASLPNYGAGSFNSELKGLMVNYGTTKAGKEDAISNVQGEIDNVRGIMSQNIESLLERGER
;
A
#
# COMPACT_ATOMS: atom_id res chain seq x y z
N MET A 1 23.41 -11.21 8.19
CA MET A 1 21.98 -11.47 8.46
C MET A 1 21.48 -10.39 9.40
N ALA A 2 20.82 -9.35 8.85
CA ALA A 2 20.31 -8.26 9.65
C ALA A 2 18.85 -8.53 10.00
N SER A 3 18.62 -9.23 11.11
CA SER A 3 17.32 -9.23 11.77
C SER A 3 17.11 -7.83 12.36
N SER A 4 16.64 -6.91 11.53
CA SER A 4 16.16 -5.61 12.00
C SER A 4 14.84 -5.86 12.71
N SER A 5 14.89 -5.98 14.03
CA SER A 5 13.73 -6.12 14.90
C SER A 5 12.96 -4.80 14.91
N THR A 6 12.18 -4.56 13.85
CA THR A 6 11.14 -3.53 13.84
C THR A 6 10.16 -3.86 14.97
N PRO A 7 9.74 -2.88 15.78
CA PRO A 7 8.80 -3.14 16.88
C PRO A 7 7.53 -3.81 16.33
N PRO A 8 6.94 -4.76 17.08
CA PRO A 8 5.76 -5.49 16.62
C PRO A 8 4.64 -4.50 16.31
N THR A 9 4.32 -4.37 15.03
CA THR A 9 3.24 -3.54 14.53
C THR A 9 2.20 -4.43 13.86
N PRO A 10 0.90 -4.14 14.07
CA PRO A 10 -0.17 -4.86 13.39
C PRO A 10 -0.23 -4.54 11.88
N LEU A 11 0.56 -3.57 11.39
CA LEU A 11 0.88 -3.38 9.98
C LEU A 11 2.12 -4.22 9.64
N LEU A 12 1.92 -5.33 8.96
CA LEU A 12 2.94 -6.37 8.76
C LEU A 12 3.90 -6.03 7.60
N TYR A 13 3.34 -5.49 6.52
CA TYR A 13 4.07 -5.18 5.28
C TYR A 13 3.42 -3.99 4.58
N ALA A 14 4.22 -3.13 3.95
CA ALA A 14 3.71 -2.11 3.04
C ALA A 14 4.64 -1.97 1.84
N CYS A 15 4.07 -1.68 0.67
CA CYS A 15 4.84 -1.34 -0.51
C CYS A 15 4.13 -0.30 -1.39
N ILE A 16 4.95 0.37 -2.18
CA ILE A 16 4.55 1.28 -3.24
C ILE A 16 5.17 0.72 -4.51
N ALA A 17 4.32 0.40 -5.47
CA ALA A 17 4.72 -0.16 -6.74
C ALA A 17 4.15 0.67 -7.88
N HIS A 18 4.85 0.68 -9.01
CA HIS A 18 4.33 1.15 -10.28
C HIS A 18 4.03 -0.07 -11.15
N ASN A 19 2.75 -0.33 -11.42
CA ASN A 19 2.29 -1.58 -12.03
C ASN A 19 2.81 -2.82 -11.28
N ASN A 20 3.89 -3.43 -11.79
CA ASN A 20 4.52 -4.61 -11.22
C ASN A 20 5.94 -4.34 -10.65
N THR A 21 6.41 -3.10 -10.74
CA THR A 21 7.74 -2.64 -10.33
C THR A 21 7.65 -2.08 -8.92
N ILE A 22 8.25 -2.73 -7.93
CA ILE A 22 8.26 -2.22 -6.55
C ILE A 22 9.22 -1.04 -6.49
N LEU A 23 8.72 0.15 -6.14
CA LEU A 23 9.51 1.37 -5.99
C LEU A 23 10.06 1.53 -4.57
N SER A 24 9.26 1.14 -3.57
CA SER A 24 9.61 1.19 -2.15
C SER A 24 8.83 0.10 -1.41
N GLU A 25 9.46 -0.58 -0.46
CA GLU A 25 8.78 -1.54 0.41
C GLU A 25 9.39 -1.57 1.80
N HIS A 26 8.57 -1.93 2.78
CA HIS A 26 9.02 -2.20 4.13
C HIS A 26 8.28 -3.40 4.72
N THR A 27 9.07 -4.33 5.23
CA THR A 27 8.60 -5.49 5.97
C THR A 27 8.82 -5.25 7.46
N ALA A 28 7.72 -5.03 8.19
CA ALA A 28 7.79 -4.78 9.63
C ALA A 28 7.67 -6.07 10.45
N SER A 29 7.00 -7.09 9.92
CA SER A 29 6.91 -8.41 10.55
C SER A 29 7.74 -9.45 9.79
N ALA A 30 8.50 -10.29 10.51
CA ALA A 30 9.33 -11.34 9.93
C ALA A 30 8.55 -12.47 9.23
N SER A 31 7.22 -12.36 9.12
CA SER A 31 6.39 -13.30 8.35
C SER A 31 6.77 -13.25 6.87
N SER A 32 7.56 -14.24 6.46
CA SER A 32 8.13 -14.36 5.10
C SER A 32 7.09 -14.43 3.97
N GLN A 33 5.81 -14.63 4.30
CA GLN A 33 4.73 -14.76 3.32
C GLN A 33 4.20 -13.40 2.82
N THR A 34 4.38 -12.31 3.56
CA THR A 34 3.75 -11.02 3.24
C THR A 34 4.31 -10.38 1.96
N SER A 35 5.64 -10.36 1.77
CA SER A 35 6.26 -9.89 0.53
C SER A 35 5.86 -10.73 -0.68
N SER A 36 5.76 -12.05 -0.54
CA SER A 36 5.30 -12.95 -1.61
C SER A 36 3.85 -12.66 -2.02
N LEU A 37 2.98 -12.39 -1.04
CA LEU A 37 1.59 -12.01 -1.31
C LEU A 37 1.51 -10.71 -2.12
N ALA A 38 2.30 -9.69 -1.76
CA ALA A 38 2.31 -8.44 -2.50
C ALA A 38 2.68 -8.66 -3.98
N SER A 39 3.74 -9.45 -4.25
CA SER A 39 4.16 -9.79 -5.62
C SER A 39 3.12 -10.61 -6.40
N LEU A 40 2.24 -11.34 -5.72
CA LEU A 40 1.12 -12.07 -6.34
C LEU A 40 -0.08 -11.15 -6.63
N VAL A 41 -0.32 -10.15 -5.77
CA VAL A 41 -1.45 -9.21 -5.90
C VAL A 41 -1.19 -8.17 -6.99
N LEU A 42 0.02 -7.58 -7.01
CA LEU A 42 0.41 -6.52 -7.94
C LEU A 42 0.03 -6.79 -9.41
N PRO A 43 0.36 -7.95 -10.03
CA PRO A 43 0.00 -8.23 -11.42
C PRO A 43 -1.51 -8.37 -11.67
N LYS A 44 -2.33 -8.52 -10.63
CA LYS A 44 -3.79 -8.62 -10.73
C LYS A 44 -4.48 -7.26 -10.64
N ILE A 45 -3.77 -6.23 -10.17
CA ILE A 45 -4.32 -4.89 -10.02
C ILE A 45 -4.31 -4.20 -11.39
N THR A 46 -5.47 -3.73 -11.81
CA THR A 46 -5.63 -2.98 -13.06
C THR A 46 -5.66 -1.48 -12.81
N HIS A 47 -4.82 -0.75 -13.53
CA HIS A 47 -4.73 0.72 -13.44
C HIS A 47 -5.70 1.45 -14.39
N THR A 48 -6.68 0.74 -14.97
CA THR A 48 -7.63 1.32 -15.92
C THR A 48 -8.54 2.36 -15.24
N THR A 49 -8.90 2.11 -13.98
CA THR A 49 -9.74 2.99 -13.17
C THR A 49 -9.23 3.00 -11.73
N ALA A 50 -9.31 4.15 -11.07
CA ALA A 50 -8.92 4.27 -9.68
C ALA A 50 -9.77 3.32 -8.82
N GLN A 51 -9.11 2.43 -8.08
CA GLN A 51 -9.79 1.40 -7.30
C GLN A 51 -9.17 1.27 -5.92
N LYS A 52 -10.03 1.05 -4.93
CA LYS A 52 -9.68 0.81 -3.54
C LYS A 52 -10.34 -0.50 -3.14
N LEU A 53 -9.56 -1.49 -2.75
CA LEU A 53 -10.08 -2.81 -2.46
C LEU A 53 -9.30 -3.47 -1.32
N THR A 54 -9.97 -4.37 -0.62
CA THR A 54 -9.37 -5.16 0.45
C THR A 54 -9.39 -6.63 0.08
N TYR A 55 -8.24 -7.25 -0.05
CA TYR A 55 -8.13 -8.68 -0.13
C TYR A 55 -8.05 -9.28 1.28
N THR A 56 -8.80 -10.34 1.52
CA THR A 56 -8.76 -11.09 2.79
C THR A 56 -8.02 -12.40 2.56
N HIS A 57 -6.98 -12.64 3.37
CA HIS A 57 -6.16 -13.85 3.33
C HIS A 57 -5.94 -14.40 4.74
N ASN A 58 -6.66 -15.48 5.10
CA ASN A 58 -6.67 -16.03 6.45
C ASN A 58 -6.99 -14.94 7.50
N SER A 59 -6.06 -14.68 8.43
CA SER A 59 -6.20 -13.65 9.48
C SER A 59 -5.67 -12.27 9.07
N ASN A 60 -5.18 -12.11 7.84
CA ASN A 60 -4.56 -10.89 7.33
C ASN A 60 -5.43 -10.23 6.27
N PHE A 61 -5.47 -8.90 6.28
CA PHE A 61 -6.11 -8.09 5.26
C PHE A 61 -5.04 -7.34 4.47
N ILE A 62 -5.13 -7.46 3.14
CA ILE A 62 -4.30 -6.72 2.19
C ILE A 62 -5.16 -5.59 1.64
N HIS A 63 -4.84 -4.36 2.03
CA HIS A 63 -5.51 -3.18 1.53
C HIS A 63 -4.65 -2.58 0.42
N TYR A 64 -5.28 -2.18 -0.68
CA TYR A 64 -4.57 -1.43 -1.71
C TYR A 64 -5.40 -0.28 -2.28
N ILE A 65 -4.68 0.72 -2.77
CA ILE A 65 -5.20 1.83 -3.57
C ILE A 65 -4.40 1.81 -4.87
N ALA A 66 -5.10 1.62 -5.98
CA ALA A 66 -4.53 1.74 -7.31
C ALA A 66 -5.03 3.03 -7.93
N ASP A 67 -4.09 3.87 -8.34
CA ASP A 67 -4.38 5.05 -9.12
C ASP A 67 -4.63 4.69 -10.59
N ALA A 68 -5.21 5.62 -11.32
CA ALA A 68 -5.42 5.51 -12.76
C ALA A 68 -4.92 6.75 -13.49
N PRO A 69 -4.46 6.61 -14.75
CA PRO A 69 -3.98 7.73 -15.54
C PRO A 69 -5.09 8.75 -15.83
N SER A 70 -6.36 8.37 -15.70
CA SER A 70 -7.50 9.30 -15.80
C SER A 70 -7.58 10.32 -14.66
N GLU A 71 -6.96 10.05 -13.52
CA GLU A 71 -6.93 10.99 -12.38
C GLU A 71 -5.80 12.03 -12.50
N TYR A 72 -4.87 11.84 -13.42
CA TYR A 72 -3.71 12.71 -13.60
C TYR A 72 -3.74 13.38 -14.98
N PRO A 73 -3.19 14.60 -15.09
CA PRO A 73 -2.99 15.23 -16.39
C PRO A 73 -2.07 14.39 -17.26
N PRO A 74 -2.15 14.50 -18.60
CA PRO A 74 -1.42 13.63 -19.54
C PRO A 74 0.10 13.69 -19.36
N GLU A 75 0.63 14.81 -18.88
CA GLU A 75 2.04 15.00 -18.53
C GLU A 75 2.49 14.18 -17.29
N SER A 76 1.55 13.83 -16.43
CA SER A 76 1.75 13.06 -15.19
C SER A 76 1.09 11.69 -15.23
N ALA A 77 0.75 11.18 -16.42
CA ALA A 77 0.07 9.90 -16.60
C ALA A 77 0.84 8.72 -16.00
N SER A 78 2.16 8.86 -15.83
CA SER A 78 3.01 7.88 -15.15
C SER A 78 2.55 7.63 -13.70
N ALA A 79 2.06 8.63 -12.98
CA ALA A 79 1.52 8.48 -11.63
C ALA A 79 0.24 7.64 -11.58
N GLY A 80 -0.48 7.55 -12.71
CA GLY A 80 -1.63 6.67 -12.88
C GLY A 80 -1.31 5.18 -12.82
N GLY A 81 -0.04 4.78 -12.83
CA GLY A 81 0.38 3.39 -12.61
C GLY A 81 0.75 3.06 -11.16
N LEU A 82 0.57 3.98 -10.22
CA LEU A 82 0.96 3.76 -8.82
C LEU A 82 -0.06 2.92 -8.06
N THR A 83 0.46 1.91 -7.36
CA THR A 83 -0.27 1.08 -6.41
C THR A 83 0.36 1.26 -5.04
N TYR A 84 -0.48 1.57 -4.06
CA TYR A 84 -0.14 1.63 -2.65
C TYR A 84 -0.77 0.42 -1.96
N LEU A 85 0.03 -0.43 -1.34
CA LEU A 85 -0.43 -1.67 -0.72
C LEU A 85 0.07 -1.78 0.72
N VAL A 86 -0.79 -2.25 1.61
CA VAL A 86 -0.45 -2.56 2.99
C VAL A 86 -1.13 -3.86 3.42
N ILE A 87 -0.38 -4.72 4.11
CA ILE A 87 -0.88 -5.93 4.74
C ILE A 87 -0.93 -5.69 6.24
N ALA A 88 -2.11 -5.86 6.80
CA ALA A 88 -2.41 -5.62 8.19
C ALA A 88 -3.10 -6.84 8.80
N ASP A 89 -2.95 -7.01 10.10
CA ASP A 89 -3.77 -7.96 10.86
C ASP A 89 -5.25 -7.53 10.82
N SER A 90 -6.15 -8.50 10.67
CA SER A 90 -7.60 -8.25 10.60
C SER A 90 -8.16 -7.49 11.81
N SER A 91 -7.50 -7.54 12.97
CA SER A 91 -7.89 -6.83 14.20
C SER A 91 -7.82 -5.30 14.09
N LEU A 92 -6.99 -4.74 13.20
CA LEU A 92 -6.92 -3.29 12.94
C LEU A 92 -8.17 -2.76 12.24
N GLY A 93 -8.94 -3.63 11.60
CA GLY A 93 -10.02 -3.26 10.69
C GLY A 93 -9.51 -2.49 9.47
N ARG A 94 -10.42 -1.82 8.75
CA ARG A 94 -10.11 -1.16 7.46
C ARG A 94 -9.68 0.30 7.61
N ARG A 95 -10.16 0.99 8.65
CA ARG A 95 -9.98 2.45 8.79
C ARG A 95 -8.51 2.84 9.00
N ILE A 96 -7.80 2.12 9.86
CA ILE A 96 -6.38 2.40 10.13
C ILE A 96 -5.50 2.15 8.90
N PRO A 97 -5.53 0.98 8.24
CA PRO A 97 -4.68 0.73 7.08
C PRO A 97 -5.02 1.65 5.90
N PHE A 98 -6.29 1.94 5.60
CA PHE A 98 -6.61 2.92 4.56
C PHE A 98 -6.15 4.33 4.93
N GLY A 99 -6.26 4.74 6.19
CA GLY A 99 -5.76 6.04 6.65
C GLY A 99 -4.24 6.16 6.48
N PHE A 100 -3.53 5.08 6.75
CA PHE A 100 -2.12 4.95 6.45
C PHE A 100 -1.84 5.02 4.94
N LEU A 101 -2.62 4.31 4.10
CA LEU A 101 -2.46 4.35 2.64
C LEU A 101 -2.64 5.77 2.06
N PHE A 102 -3.60 6.53 2.57
CA PHE A 102 -3.80 7.93 2.17
C PHE A 102 -2.63 8.83 2.58
N GLU A 103 -2.09 8.65 3.79
CA GLU A 103 -0.94 9.42 4.25
C GLU A 103 0.31 9.09 3.43
N ILE A 104 0.62 7.80 3.20
CA ILE A 104 1.79 7.43 2.39
C ILE A 104 1.66 7.93 0.96
N LYS A 105 0.45 7.89 0.36
CA LYS A 105 0.22 8.43 -0.97
C LYS A 105 0.54 9.92 -1.02
N LYS A 106 0.00 10.69 -0.07
CA LYS A 106 0.24 12.14 0.04
C LYS A 106 1.73 12.46 0.22
N ARG A 107 2.40 11.74 1.11
CA ARG A 107 3.83 11.92 1.41
C ARG A 107 4.72 11.53 0.23
N PHE A 108 4.43 10.40 -0.40
CA PHE A 108 5.15 9.90 -1.56
C PHE A 108 5.05 10.87 -2.73
N LEU A 109 3.84 11.35 -3.06
CA LEU A 109 3.65 12.35 -4.12
C LEU A 109 4.25 13.71 -3.76
N SER A 110 4.36 14.05 -2.48
CA SER A 110 5.07 15.26 -2.03
C SER A 110 6.58 15.16 -2.19
N GLN A 111 7.16 13.96 -2.04
CA GLN A 111 8.59 13.72 -2.23
C GLN A 111 8.96 13.48 -3.70
N PHE A 112 8.07 12.81 -4.43
CA PHE A 112 8.17 12.48 -5.85
C PHE A 112 6.99 13.10 -6.58
N PRO A 113 7.05 14.40 -6.92
CA PRO A 113 5.97 15.08 -7.62
C PRO A 113 5.76 14.44 -9.00
N PRO A 114 4.51 14.13 -9.37
CA PRO A 114 4.19 13.39 -10.59
C PRO A 114 4.42 14.20 -11.87
N GLU A 115 4.58 15.52 -11.75
CA GLU A 115 4.93 16.43 -12.86
C GLU A 115 6.42 16.37 -13.22
N SER A 116 7.28 16.06 -12.25
CA SER A 116 8.74 16.03 -12.43
C SER A 116 9.34 14.62 -12.36
N THR A 117 8.56 13.63 -11.93
CA THR A 117 9.01 12.27 -11.71
C THR A 117 8.33 11.32 -12.68
N ASP A 118 9.10 10.72 -13.58
CA ASP A 118 8.59 9.66 -14.43
C ASP A 118 8.68 8.31 -13.72
N PHE A 119 7.57 7.85 -13.12
CA PHE A 119 7.53 6.58 -12.40
C PHE A 119 7.71 5.36 -13.29
N ALA A 120 7.37 5.47 -14.58
CA ALA A 120 7.52 4.39 -15.54
C ALA A 120 9.00 4.08 -15.86
N SER A 121 9.88 5.09 -15.78
CA SER A 121 11.32 4.94 -16.01
C SER A 121 12.12 4.60 -14.74
N LEU A 122 11.49 4.60 -13.56
CA LEU A 122 12.18 4.25 -12.32
C LEU A 122 12.53 2.76 -12.28
N PRO A 123 13.76 2.39 -11.90
CA PRO A 123 14.12 0.99 -11.69
C PRO A 123 13.43 0.43 -10.43
N ASN A 124 13.49 -0.90 -10.27
CA ASN A 124 13.13 -1.55 -9.00
C ASN A 124 13.86 -0.87 -7.84
N TYR A 125 13.12 -0.53 -6.79
CA TYR A 125 13.60 0.21 -5.62
C TYR A 125 14.09 1.63 -5.91
N GLY A 126 13.67 2.23 -7.04
CA GLY A 126 14.04 3.59 -7.44
C GLY A 126 13.62 4.68 -6.43
N ALA A 127 12.63 4.39 -5.58
CA ALA A 127 12.19 5.27 -4.50
C ALA A 127 12.58 4.75 -3.10
N GLY A 128 13.68 3.98 -3.00
CA GLY A 128 14.13 3.38 -1.75
C GLY A 128 14.44 4.37 -0.62
N SER A 129 14.65 5.65 -0.92
CA SER A 129 14.76 6.73 0.08
C SER A 129 13.50 6.86 0.94
N PHE A 130 12.33 6.50 0.41
CA PHE A 130 11.05 6.54 1.12
C PHE A 130 10.88 5.38 2.13
N ASN A 131 11.70 4.31 2.06
CA ASN A 131 11.57 3.15 2.95
C ASN A 131 11.64 3.52 4.44
N SER A 132 12.50 4.48 4.79
CA SER A 132 12.63 4.95 6.18
C SER A 132 11.37 5.66 6.66
N GLU A 133 10.72 6.43 5.78
CA GLU A 133 9.48 7.13 6.08
C GLU A 133 8.30 6.14 6.15
N LEU A 134 8.23 5.19 5.22
CA LEU A 134 7.26 4.09 5.23
C LEU A 134 7.31 3.32 6.56
N LYS A 135 8.50 2.96 7.02
CA LYS A 135 8.72 2.32 8.33
C LYS A 135 8.20 3.18 9.48
N GLY A 136 8.56 4.46 9.52
CA GLY A 136 8.14 5.37 10.58
C GLY A 136 6.62 5.49 10.66
N LEU A 137 5.96 5.62 9.51
CA LEU A 137 4.51 5.70 9.40
C LEU A 137 3.84 4.38 9.81
N MET A 138 4.37 3.22 9.40
CA MET A 138 3.83 1.91 9.80
C MET A 138 3.87 1.69 11.32
N VAL A 139 4.95 2.10 11.97
CA VAL A 139 5.06 2.00 13.43
C VAL A 139 4.10 3.00 14.08
N ASN A 140 4.06 4.24 13.63
CA ASN A 140 3.21 5.26 14.22
C ASN A 140 1.72 4.89 14.10
N TYR A 141 1.24 4.59 12.88
CA TYR A 141 -0.16 4.28 12.61
C TYR A 141 -0.58 2.92 13.19
N GLY A 142 0.34 1.95 13.26
CA GLY A 142 0.05 0.63 13.80
C GLY A 142 0.04 0.57 15.33
N THR A 143 0.89 1.34 16.00
CA THR A 143 1.17 1.15 17.45
C THR A 143 0.73 2.31 18.33
N THR A 144 0.79 3.57 17.87
CA THR A 144 0.50 4.72 18.73
C THR A 144 -0.99 5.08 18.67
N LYS A 145 -1.52 5.61 19.78
CA LYS A 145 -2.91 6.09 19.82
C LYS A 145 -3.11 7.27 18.88
N ALA A 146 -2.19 8.24 18.92
CA ALA A 146 -2.21 9.42 18.04
C ALA A 146 -2.18 9.02 16.56
N GLY A 147 -1.27 8.12 16.15
CA GLY A 147 -1.21 7.66 14.76
C GLY A 147 -2.46 6.92 14.31
N LYS A 148 -3.13 6.18 15.20
CA LYS A 148 -4.45 5.58 14.91
C LYS A 148 -5.54 6.64 14.76
N GLU A 149 -5.53 7.68 15.58
CA GLU A 149 -6.46 8.81 15.49
C GLU A 149 -6.23 9.64 14.22
N ASP A 150 -4.97 9.84 13.82
CA ASP A 150 -4.59 10.46 12.54
C ASP A 150 -5.08 9.61 11.36
N ALA A 151 -4.88 8.29 11.42
CA ALA A 151 -5.40 7.37 10.39
C ALA A 151 -6.91 7.47 10.25
N ILE A 152 -7.61 7.48 11.38
CA ILE A 152 -9.06 7.63 11.40
C ILE A 152 -9.44 8.97 10.82
N SER A 153 -8.77 10.06 11.18
CA SER A 153 -9.05 11.42 10.68
C SER A 153 -8.80 11.55 9.18
N ASN A 154 -7.73 10.94 8.67
CA ASN A 154 -7.43 10.89 7.24
C ASN A 154 -8.52 10.11 6.47
N VAL A 155 -8.95 8.96 6.99
CA VAL A 155 -10.13 8.26 6.46
C VAL A 155 -11.41 9.06 6.66
N GLN A 156 -11.49 9.88 7.71
CA GLN A 156 -12.63 10.73 8.01
C GLN A 156 -12.69 11.97 7.08
N GLY A 157 -11.61 12.33 6.38
CA GLY A 157 -11.68 13.24 5.24
C GLY A 157 -12.22 12.54 3.98
N GLU A 158 -11.89 11.26 3.83
CA GLU A 158 -12.24 10.40 2.71
C GLU A 158 -13.48 9.51 2.98
N ILE A 159 -14.33 9.84 3.98
CA ILE A 159 -15.32 8.95 4.66
C ILE A 159 -16.18 8.13 3.72
N ASP A 160 -16.59 8.74 2.62
CA ASP A 160 -17.54 8.11 1.70
C ASP A 160 -16.89 6.96 0.93
N ASN A 161 -15.56 6.98 0.79
CA ASN A 161 -14.83 5.96 0.04
C ASN A 161 -14.69 4.64 0.81
N VAL A 162 -14.38 4.65 2.13
CA VAL A 162 -14.02 3.41 2.84
C VAL A 162 -15.21 2.49 3.12
N ARG A 163 -16.42 3.05 3.28
CA ARG A 163 -17.65 2.26 3.51
C ARG A 163 -18.06 1.43 2.29
N GLY A 164 -17.71 1.86 1.08
CA GLY A 164 -17.99 1.15 -0.17
C GLY A 164 -16.89 0.20 -0.64
N ILE A 165 -15.77 0.08 0.11
CA ILE A 165 -14.63 -0.74 -0.31
C ILE A 165 -15.02 -2.22 -0.29
N MET A 166 -15.04 -2.82 -1.47
CA MET A 166 -15.29 -4.24 -1.63
C MET A 166 -14.17 -5.03 -0.94
N SER A 167 -14.57 -6.13 -0.30
CA SER A 167 -13.62 -7.11 0.24
C SER A 167 -13.72 -8.38 -0.60
N GLN A 168 -12.59 -8.89 -1.07
CA GLN A 168 -12.53 -10.12 -1.87
C GLN A 168 -11.59 -11.13 -1.21
N ASN A 169 -11.95 -12.41 -1.22
CA ASN A 169 -11.04 -13.45 -0.79
C ASN A 169 -9.98 -13.69 -1.87
N ILE A 170 -8.71 -13.72 -1.49
CA ILE A 170 -7.59 -13.84 -2.43
C ILE A 170 -7.12 -15.28 -2.64
N GLU A 171 -7.60 -16.25 -1.87
CA GLU A 171 -7.25 -17.69 -2.00
C GLU A 171 -7.55 -18.19 -3.43
N SER A 172 -8.72 -17.84 -3.99
CA SER A 172 -9.07 -18.20 -5.37
C SER A 172 -8.21 -17.50 -6.44
N LEU A 173 -7.55 -16.40 -6.08
CA LEU A 173 -6.60 -15.71 -6.96
C LEU A 173 -5.19 -16.30 -6.85
N LEU A 174 -4.80 -16.82 -5.67
CA LEU A 174 -3.54 -17.53 -5.46
C LEU A 174 -3.51 -18.87 -6.20
N GLU A 175 -4.60 -19.64 -6.18
CA GLU A 175 -4.68 -20.95 -6.86
C GLU A 175 -4.42 -20.88 -8.38
N ARG A 176 -4.60 -19.71 -9.00
CA ARG A 176 -4.35 -19.51 -10.44
C ARG A 176 -2.91 -19.09 -10.78
N GLY A 177 -2.08 -18.75 -9.80
CA GLY A 177 -0.70 -18.33 -10.00
C GLY A 177 0.33 -19.47 -9.98
N GLU A 178 -0.05 -20.65 -9.47
CA GLU A 178 0.83 -21.81 -9.29
C GLU A 178 0.67 -22.91 -10.36
N ARG A 179 0.06 -22.62 -11.52
CA ARG A 179 0.03 -23.57 -12.66
C ARG A 179 0.90 -23.12 -13.82
#